data_AF-A0AAD6ZII2-F1
#
_entry.id   AF-A0AAD6ZII2-F1
#
_cell.length_a   1.000
_cell.length_b   1.000
_cell.length_c   1.000
_cell.angle_alpha   90.00
_cell.angle_beta   90.00
_cell.angle_gamma   90.00
#
_symmetry.space_group_name_H-M   'P 1'
#
loop_
_entity.id
_entity.type
_entity.pdbx_description
1 polymer ?
#
loop_
_entity_poly.entity_id
_entity_poly.type
_entity_poly.pdbx_seq_one_letter_code
_entity_poly.pdbx_strand_id
1 'polypeptide(L)'
;MFSKGHVHDLTVPYFMQSGGAMAFFREVLKMDPADVLAKFELWCCARDKGFTGLDTLASMRKEVTNMIKTGLVLACKKTKCAMNYERYIKAVVLGYGCALIGWPLSVNFTSPTNISTVDEMRTLRDALRDGTCRWKVLNAAEKEKWRQEYEEKVESGEIVEHVRKVRGDKG
;
A
#
# COMPACT_ATOMS: atom_id res chain seq x y z
N MET A 1 -33.51 -2.80 18.46
CA MET A 1 -32.71 -1.69 19.03
C MET A 1 -31.25 -2.04 18.85
N PHE A 2 -30.44 -1.19 18.22
CA PHE A 2 -29.00 -1.43 18.07
C PHE A 2 -28.33 -1.06 19.38
N SER A 3 -27.53 -1.97 19.95
CA SER A 3 -27.08 -1.84 21.34
C SER A 3 -25.57 -1.94 21.51
N LYS A 4 -24.86 -2.56 20.56
CA LYS A 4 -23.42 -2.77 20.70
C LYS A 4 -22.61 -1.55 20.27
N GLY A 5 -22.02 -0.87 21.27
CA GLY A 5 -21.00 0.17 21.05
C GLY A 5 -19.56 -0.35 21.07
N HIS A 6 -19.34 -1.62 21.46
CA HIS A 6 -18.02 -2.21 21.59
C HIS A 6 -18.00 -3.72 21.29
N VAL A 7 -16.86 -4.25 20.82
CA VAL A 7 -16.71 -5.68 20.42
C VAL A 7 -16.88 -6.65 21.60
N HIS A 8 -16.60 -6.19 22.82
CA HIS A 8 -16.80 -6.96 24.05
C HIS A 8 -18.16 -6.73 24.71
N ASP A 9 -19.08 -6.04 24.04
CA ASP A 9 -20.43 -5.84 24.53
C ASP A 9 -21.21 -7.16 24.45
N LEU A 10 -21.69 -7.61 25.61
CA LEU A 10 -22.44 -8.87 25.79
C LEU A 10 -23.95 -8.68 25.60
N THR A 11 -24.42 -7.45 25.34
CA THR A 11 -25.84 -7.18 25.11
C THR A 11 -26.31 -7.99 23.91
N VAL A 12 -27.37 -8.77 24.10
CA VAL A 12 -27.97 -9.57 23.03
C VAL A 12 -28.90 -8.65 22.22
N PRO A 13 -28.65 -8.44 20.93
CA PRO A 13 -29.46 -7.53 20.15
C PRO A 13 -30.85 -8.13 19.93
N TYR A 14 -31.89 -7.31 20.11
CA TYR A 14 -33.28 -7.74 19.96
C TYR A 14 -34.00 -6.98 18.86
N PHE A 15 -34.87 -7.71 18.15
CA PHE A 15 -35.76 -7.17 17.14
C PHE A 15 -37.07 -6.70 17.77
N MET A 16 -37.51 -5.51 17.39
CA MET A 16 -38.88 -5.08 17.61
C MET A 16 -39.51 -5.02 16.22
N GLN A 17 -40.47 -5.90 15.95
CA GLN A 17 -41.00 -6.07 14.59
C GLN A 17 -42.51 -6.34 14.61
N SER A 18 -43.19 -5.89 13.55
CA SER A 18 -44.56 -6.26 13.21
C SER A 18 -44.57 -7.03 11.88
N GLY A 19 -45.36 -8.11 11.79
CA GLY A 19 -45.58 -8.86 10.53
C GLY A 19 -44.49 -9.88 10.15
N GLY A 20 -44.45 -10.28 8.88
CA GLY A 20 -43.69 -11.44 8.37
C GLY A 20 -42.19 -11.23 8.08
N ALA A 21 -41.55 -10.13 8.49
CA ALA A 21 -40.14 -9.88 8.12
C ALA A 21 -39.15 -10.92 8.70
N MET A 22 -39.45 -11.58 9.83
CA MET A 22 -38.66 -12.73 10.30
C MET A 22 -38.60 -13.87 9.28
N ALA A 23 -39.67 -14.09 8.50
CA ALA A 23 -39.71 -15.12 7.47
C ALA A 23 -38.72 -14.82 6.35
N PHE A 24 -38.55 -13.56 5.95
CA PHE A 24 -37.58 -13.17 4.93
C PHE A 24 -36.15 -13.62 5.28
N PHE A 25 -35.70 -13.40 6.52
CA PHE A 25 -34.34 -13.80 6.93
C PHE A 25 -34.14 -15.31 6.88
N ARG A 26 -35.14 -16.08 7.33
CA ARG A 26 -35.06 -17.56 7.35
C ARG A 26 -35.27 -18.18 5.97
N GLU A 27 -36.18 -17.64 5.18
CA GLU A 27 -36.61 -18.23 3.90
C GLU A 27 -35.75 -17.77 2.73
N VAL A 28 -35.37 -16.49 2.70
CA VAL A 28 -34.56 -15.91 1.61
C VAL A 28 -33.08 -15.94 1.96
N LEU A 29 -32.70 -15.37 3.11
CA LEU A 29 -31.29 -15.30 3.50
C LEU A 29 -30.76 -16.59 4.14
N LYS A 30 -31.64 -17.54 4.47
CA LYS A 30 -31.30 -18.81 5.14
C LYS A 30 -30.48 -18.62 6.42
N MET A 31 -30.77 -17.56 7.16
CA MET A 31 -30.05 -17.19 8.38
C MET A 31 -31.03 -16.84 9.50
N ASP A 32 -30.64 -17.07 10.75
CA ASP A 32 -31.41 -16.56 11.88
C ASP A 32 -31.34 -15.02 11.88
N PRO A 33 -32.47 -14.32 12.07
CA PRO A 33 -32.49 -12.86 12.19
C PRO A 33 -31.46 -12.32 13.19
N ALA A 34 -31.28 -12.98 14.35
CA ALA A 34 -30.31 -12.58 15.36
C ALA A 34 -28.87 -12.67 14.84
N ASP A 35 -28.55 -13.69 14.04
CA ASP A 35 -27.23 -13.83 13.42
C ASP A 35 -26.96 -12.72 12.41
N VAL A 36 -27.97 -12.34 11.62
CA VAL A 36 -27.87 -11.24 10.66
C VAL A 36 -27.62 -9.93 11.40
N LEU A 37 -28.34 -9.68 12.50
CA LEU A 37 -28.17 -8.47 13.30
C LEU A 37 -26.81 -8.43 14.00
N ALA A 38 -26.36 -9.55 14.57
CA ALA A 38 -25.05 -9.66 15.20
C ALA A 38 -23.91 -9.42 14.18
N LYS A 39 -24.02 -9.97 12.97
CA LYS A 39 -23.06 -9.72 11.88
C LYS A 39 -23.07 -8.27 11.43
N PHE A 40 -24.25 -7.65 11.34
CA PHE A 40 -24.39 -6.24 11.00
C PHE A 40 -23.78 -5.31 12.07
N GLU A 41 -24.08 -5.54 13.35
CA GLU A 41 -23.50 -4.77 14.45
C GLU A 41 -21.97 -4.95 14.53
N LEU A 42 -21.47 -6.16 14.30
CA LEU A 42 -20.03 -6.42 14.23
C LEU A 42 -19.39 -5.65 13.07
N TRP A 43 -20.03 -5.59 11.91
CA TRP A 43 -19.57 -4.81 10.76
C TRP A 43 -19.54 -3.30 11.06
N CYS A 44 -20.57 -2.76 11.71
CA CYS A 44 -20.59 -1.36 12.16
C CYS A 44 -19.45 -1.07 13.15
N CYS A 45 -19.28 -1.92 14.18
CA CYS A 45 -18.22 -1.77 15.18
C CYS A 45 -16.81 -1.84 14.56
N ALA A 46 -16.59 -2.72 13.58
CA ALA A 46 -15.32 -2.82 12.88
C ALA A 46 -15.02 -1.54 12.09
N ARG A 47 -16.05 -0.93 11.47
CA ARG A 47 -15.93 0.30 10.69
C ARG A 47 -15.56 1.51 11.54
N ASP A 48 -16.16 1.66 12.72
CA ASP A 48 -15.87 2.76 13.65
C ASP A 48 -14.44 2.70 14.22
N LYS A 49 -13.83 1.49 14.26
CA LYS A 49 -12.43 1.28 14.64
C LYS A 49 -11.43 1.45 13.48
N GLY A 50 -11.84 2.11 12.39
CA GLY A 50 -10.95 2.44 11.28
C GLY A 50 -10.88 1.38 10.16
N PHE A 51 -11.84 0.45 10.09
CA PHE A 51 -12.01 -0.40 8.90
C PHE A 51 -12.56 0.45 7.75
N THR A 52 -11.67 1.13 7.02
CA THR A 52 -11.99 2.01 5.90
C THR A 52 -12.31 1.19 4.65
N GLY A 53 -13.52 0.62 4.60
CA GLY A 53 -14.01 -0.12 3.43
C GLY A 53 -13.28 -1.45 3.22
N LEU A 54 -13.81 -2.27 2.31
CA LEU A 54 -13.06 -3.43 1.81
C LEU A 54 -11.71 -2.89 1.31
N ASP A 55 -10.61 -3.39 1.87
CA ASP A 55 -9.25 -3.22 1.35
C ASP A 55 -9.20 -3.77 -0.08
N THR A 56 -9.73 -3.00 -1.02
CA THR A 56 -9.65 -3.33 -2.44
C THR A 56 -8.22 -3.10 -2.87
N LEU A 57 -7.73 -3.92 -3.79
CA LEU A 57 -6.41 -3.73 -4.39
C LEU A 57 -6.22 -2.30 -4.92
N ALA A 58 -7.29 -1.70 -5.48
CA ALA A 58 -7.28 -0.31 -5.94
C ALA A 58 -7.03 0.71 -4.81
N SER A 59 -7.72 0.56 -3.68
CA SER A 59 -7.53 1.44 -2.53
C SER A 59 -6.12 1.32 -1.93
N MET A 60 -5.61 0.10 -1.79
CA MET A 60 -4.26 -0.14 -1.26
C MET A 60 -3.18 0.37 -2.22
N ARG A 61 -3.34 0.19 -3.53
CA ARG A 61 -2.42 0.76 -4.54
C ARG A 61 -2.32 2.27 -4.41
N LYS A 62 -3.45 2.95 -4.26
CA LYS A 62 -3.50 4.41 -4.07
C LYS A 62 -2.78 4.82 -2.80
N GLU A 63 -3.03 4.11 -1.70
CA GLU A 63 -2.39 4.37 -0.41
C GLU A 63 -0.87 4.18 -0.48
N VAL A 64 -0.39 3.01 -0.92
CA VAL A 64 1.03 2.69 -1.06
C VAL A 64 1.75 3.68 -1.99
N THR A 65 1.14 4.01 -3.12
CA THR A 65 1.71 5.01 -4.05
C THR A 65 1.86 6.38 -3.38
N ASN A 66 0.88 6.80 -2.59
CA ASN A 66 0.95 8.06 -1.84
C ASN A 66 2.00 8.03 -0.74
N MET A 67 2.15 6.91 -0.01
CA MET A 67 3.18 6.74 1.01
C MET A 67 4.58 6.83 0.42
N ILE A 68 4.84 6.09 -0.68
CA ILE A 68 6.14 6.11 -1.37
C ILE A 68 6.43 7.53 -1.89
N LYS A 69 5.47 8.18 -2.56
CA LYS A 69 5.64 9.53 -3.12
C LYS A 69 5.90 10.56 -2.03
N THR A 70 5.09 10.58 -0.98
CA THR A 70 5.22 11.54 0.13
C THR A 70 6.55 11.33 0.86
N GLY A 71 6.89 10.08 1.17
CA GLY A 71 8.17 9.76 1.80
C GLY A 71 9.38 10.17 0.95
N LEU A 72 9.32 10.00 -0.37
CA LEU A 72 10.38 10.43 -1.27
C LEU A 72 10.56 11.96 -1.23
N VAL A 73 9.47 12.71 -1.33
CA VAL A 73 9.52 14.19 -1.28
C VAL A 73 10.12 14.67 0.05
N LEU A 74 9.73 14.05 1.16
CA LEU A 74 10.26 14.35 2.49
C LEU A 74 11.77 14.06 2.59
N ALA A 75 12.22 12.90 2.09
CA ALA A 75 13.64 12.53 2.13
C ALA A 75 14.50 13.38 1.19
N CYS A 76 13.99 13.67 -0.01
CA CYS A 76 14.68 14.40 -1.08
C CYS A 76 14.87 15.90 -0.76
N LYS A 77 14.08 16.46 0.18
CA LYS A 77 14.00 17.90 0.49
C LYS A 77 13.76 18.81 -0.72
N LYS A 78 13.27 18.26 -1.84
CA LYS A 78 12.91 18.99 -3.07
C LYS A 78 11.45 18.72 -3.38
N THR A 79 10.77 19.73 -3.91
CA THR A 79 9.32 19.69 -4.20
C THR A 79 8.96 18.89 -5.45
N LYS A 80 9.94 18.62 -6.33
CA LYS A 80 9.74 17.93 -7.62
C LYS A 80 10.61 16.67 -7.71
N CYS A 81 10.38 15.69 -6.84
CA CYS A 81 10.98 14.35 -6.94
C CYS A 81 9.92 13.36 -7.42
N ALA A 82 10.30 12.49 -8.35
CA ALA A 82 9.43 11.46 -8.90
C ALA A 82 10.10 10.09 -8.78
N MET A 83 9.33 9.10 -8.36
CA MET A 83 9.81 7.72 -8.29
C MET A 83 10.00 7.15 -9.69
N ASN A 84 11.12 6.50 -9.93
CA ASN A 84 11.38 5.76 -11.16
C ASN A 84 11.88 4.37 -10.78
N TYR A 85 11.08 3.34 -11.04
CA TYR A 85 11.42 1.96 -10.66
C TYR A 85 12.43 1.33 -11.63
N GLU A 86 12.34 1.63 -12.93
CA GLU A 86 13.24 1.09 -13.96
C GLU A 86 14.66 1.64 -13.83
N ARG A 87 14.79 2.93 -13.55
CA ARG A 87 16.07 3.63 -13.39
C ARG A 87 16.30 4.02 -11.93
N TYR A 88 15.87 3.17 -11.01
CA TYR A 88 15.83 3.48 -9.58
C TYR A 88 17.19 3.92 -9.04
N ILE A 89 18.25 3.14 -9.30
CA ILE A 89 19.58 3.45 -8.78
C ILE A 89 20.07 4.81 -9.33
N LYS A 90 20.06 5.00 -10.65
CA LYS A 90 20.56 6.24 -11.28
C LYS A 90 19.69 7.47 -10.96
N ALA A 91 18.38 7.37 -11.13
CA ALA A 91 17.48 8.53 -11.06
C ALA A 91 17.09 8.89 -9.62
N VAL A 92 16.91 7.89 -8.76
CA VAL A 92 16.43 8.09 -7.39
C VAL A 92 17.60 8.04 -6.41
N VAL A 93 18.33 6.92 -6.35
CA VAL A 93 19.38 6.72 -5.34
C VAL A 93 20.53 7.70 -5.55
N LEU A 94 21.15 7.70 -6.73
CA LEU A 94 22.26 8.59 -7.05
C LEU A 94 21.78 10.03 -7.35
N GLY A 95 20.64 10.17 -8.01
CA GLY A 95 20.08 11.47 -8.41
C GLY A 95 19.56 12.31 -7.24
N TYR A 96 18.87 11.68 -6.28
CA TYR A 96 18.31 12.38 -5.11
C TYR A 96 19.10 12.13 -3.82
N GLY A 97 19.96 11.11 -3.76
CA GLY A 97 20.72 10.80 -2.54
C GLY A 97 19.87 10.14 -1.46
N CYS A 98 18.80 9.44 -1.84
CA CYS A 98 17.94 8.73 -0.92
C CYS A 98 17.55 7.36 -1.48
N ALA A 99 17.45 6.37 -0.61
CA ALA A 99 17.08 5.00 -0.96
C ALA A 99 15.89 4.54 -0.10
N LEU A 100 14.96 3.83 -0.72
CA LEU A 100 13.94 3.06 -0.05
C LEU A 100 14.57 1.76 0.44
N ILE A 101 14.71 1.63 1.76
CA ILE A 101 15.31 0.48 2.44
C ILE A 101 14.22 -0.40 3.07
N GLY A 102 14.52 -1.68 3.25
CA GLY A 102 13.61 -2.63 3.90
C GLY A 102 12.39 -2.98 3.05
N TRP A 103 12.51 -2.91 1.72
CA TRP A 103 11.48 -3.43 0.83
C TRP A 103 11.28 -4.94 1.10
N PRO A 104 10.03 -5.43 1.24
CA PRO A 104 9.78 -6.83 1.57
C PRO A 104 10.36 -7.81 0.54
N LEU A 105 11.07 -8.84 1.00
CA LEU A 105 11.69 -9.85 0.12
C LEU A 105 10.67 -10.69 -0.66
N SER A 106 9.45 -10.82 -0.12
CA SER A 106 8.34 -11.52 -0.78
C SER A 106 7.68 -10.73 -1.90
N VAL A 107 8.03 -9.44 -2.08
CA VAL A 107 7.40 -8.54 -3.06
C VAL A 107 8.46 -8.05 -4.03
N ASN A 108 8.24 -8.29 -5.33
CA ASN A 108 9.14 -7.76 -6.36
C ASN A 108 9.25 -6.24 -6.29
N PHE A 109 10.48 -5.71 -6.42
CA PHE A 109 10.71 -4.26 -6.42
C PHE A 109 10.22 -3.63 -7.74
N THR A 110 8.95 -3.24 -7.78
CA THR A 110 8.29 -2.67 -8.95
C THR A 110 7.27 -1.60 -8.56
N SER A 111 6.69 -0.93 -9.55
CA SER A 111 5.60 0.02 -9.33
C SER A 111 4.42 -0.67 -8.64
N PRO A 112 3.78 -0.05 -7.63
CA PRO A 112 2.59 -0.60 -6.97
C PRO A 112 1.46 -0.99 -7.93
N THR A 113 1.36 -0.31 -9.08
CA THR A 113 0.39 -0.66 -10.13
C THR A 113 0.62 -2.07 -10.72
N ASN A 114 1.88 -2.53 -10.75
CA ASN A 114 2.27 -3.82 -11.32
C ASN A 114 2.15 -4.98 -10.32
N ILE A 115 1.92 -4.69 -9.03
CA ILE A 115 1.67 -5.71 -8.01
C ILE A 115 0.24 -6.20 -8.16
N SER A 116 0.05 -7.47 -8.51
CA SER A 116 -1.25 -8.04 -8.88
C SER A 116 -1.97 -8.70 -7.71
N THR A 117 -1.26 -9.16 -6.68
CA THR A 117 -1.86 -9.88 -5.56
C THR A 117 -2.19 -8.95 -4.39
N VAL A 118 -3.29 -9.28 -3.69
CA VAL A 118 -3.72 -8.56 -2.49
C VAL A 118 -2.74 -8.76 -1.35
N ASP A 119 -2.17 -9.96 -1.21
CA ASP A 119 -1.26 -10.31 -0.12
C ASP A 119 0.10 -9.60 -0.25
N GLU A 120 0.68 -9.51 -1.45
CA GLU A 120 1.90 -8.72 -1.69
C GLU A 120 1.66 -7.23 -1.43
N MET A 121 0.52 -6.70 -1.91
CA MET A 121 0.15 -5.31 -1.68
C MET A 121 -0.03 -5.00 -0.19
N ARG A 122 -0.68 -5.90 0.55
CA ARG A 122 -0.84 -5.78 2.01
C ARG A 122 0.50 -5.84 2.71
N THR A 123 1.37 -6.78 2.34
CA THR A 123 2.72 -6.90 2.91
C THR A 123 3.53 -5.62 2.71
N LEU A 124 3.52 -5.05 1.51
CA LEU A 124 4.20 -3.79 1.23
C LEU A 124 3.59 -2.61 1.99
N ARG A 125 2.27 -2.54 2.07
CA ARG A 125 1.57 -1.49 2.83
C ARG A 125 1.94 -1.54 4.30
N ASP A 126 1.88 -2.73 4.91
CA ASP A 126 2.10 -2.89 6.33
C ASP A 126 3.57 -2.59 6.67
N ALA A 127 4.52 -3.01 5.81
CA ALA A 127 5.93 -2.63 5.93
C ALA A 127 6.19 -1.12 5.81
N LEU A 128 5.41 -0.40 4.99
CA LEU A 128 5.50 1.06 4.91
C LEU A 128 4.87 1.75 6.14
N ARG A 129 3.80 1.17 6.71
CA ARG A 129 3.12 1.70 7.90
C ARG A 129 3.92 1.50 9.18
N ASP A 130 4.53 0.33 9.35
CA ASP A 130 5.36 0.02 10.53
C ASP A 130 6.78 0.60 10.45
N GLY A 131 7.18 1.09 9.27
CA GLY A 131 8.46 1.74 9.03
C GLY A 131 9.64 0.78 8.85
N THR A 132 9.38 -0.52 8.67
CA THR A 132 10.37 -1.50 8.22
C THR A 132 10.80 -1.20 6.78
N CYS A 133 9.87 -0.80 5.93
CA CYS A 133 10.12 -0.21 4.61
C CYS A 133 10.06 1.32 4.71
N ARG A 134 11.18 2.01 4.46
CA ARG A 134 11.23 3.48 4.61
C ARG A 134 12.31 4.14 3.76
N TRP A 135 12.11 5.42 3.48
CA TRP A 135 13.15 6.23 2.84
C TRP A 135 14.27 6.57 3.82
N LYS A 136 15.50 6.34 3.40
CA LYS A 136 16.74 6.73 4.09
C LYS A 136 17.50 7.71 3.23
N VAL A 137 17.88 8.85 3.81
CA VAL A 137 18.84 9.78 3.21
C VAL A 137 20.22 9.16 3.31
N LEU A 138 20.94 9.08 2.19
CA LEU A 138 22.26 8.49 2.11
C LEU A 138 23.33 9.50 2.48
N ASN A 139 24.32 9.04 3.25
CA ASN A 139 25.56 9.80 3.39
C ASN A 139 26.48 9.62 2.16
N ALA A 140 27.59 10.37 2.11
CA ALA A 140 28.50 10.34 0.98
C ALA A 140 29.10 8.94 0.72
N ALA A 141 29.47 8.22 1.79
CA ALA A 141 30.06 6.89 1.68
C ALA A 141 29.05 5.85 1.19
N GLU A 142 27.82 5.88 1.69
CA GLU A 142 26.74 5.01 1.23
C GLU A 142 26.41 5.27 -0.22
N LYS A 143 26.31 6.55 -0.61
CA LYS A 143 26.05 6.95 -1.99
C LYS A 143 27.14 6.45 -2.94
N GLU A 144 28.40 6.47 -2.50
CA GLU A 144 29.52 5.97 -3.30
C GLU A 144 29.51 4.45 -3.45
N LYS A 145 29.13 3.70 -2.41
CA LYS A 145 28.90 2.25 -2.54
C LYS A 145 27.82 1.93 -3.57
N TRP A 146 26.69 2.64 -3.52
CA TRP A 146 25.63 2.50 -4.53
C TRP A 146 26.10 2.87 -5.93
N ARG A 147 27.06 3.79 -6.08
CA ARG A 147 27.66 4.14 -7.37
C ARG A 147 28.53 3.02 -7.88
N GLN A 148 29.44 2.50 -7.06
CA GLN A 148 30.34 1.42 -7.44
C GLN A 148 29.55 0.17 -7.86
N GLU A 149 28.58 -0.25 -7.05
CA GLU A 149 27.70 -1.38 -7.40
C GLU A 149 26.91 -1.14 -8.69
N TYR A 150 26.52 0.11 -8.98
CA TYR A 150 25.84 0.45 -10.23
C TYR A 150 26.79 0.37 -11.43
N GLU A 151 28.00 0.92 -11.31
CA GLU A 151 29.01 0.92 -12.36
C GLU A 151 29.47 -0.51 -12.69
N GLU A 152 29.70 -1.35 -11.67
CA GLU A 152 30.00 -2.78 -11.84
C GLU A 152 28.91 -3.52 -12.62
N LYS A 153 27.63 -3.23 -12.34
CA LYS A 153 26.49 -3.84 -13.04
C LYS A 153 26.29 -3.32 -14.46
N VAL A 154 26.70 -2.09 -14.73
CA VAL A 154 26.72 -1.55 -16.09
C VAL A 154 27.87 -2.18 -16.89
N GLU A 155 29.04 -2.34 -16.27
CA GLU A 155 30.21 -2.97 -16.88
C GLU A 155 30.00 -4.46 -17.16
N SER A 156 29.32 -5.18 -16.26
CA SER A 156 28.94 -6.57 -16.47
C SER A 156 27.86 -6.75 -17.56
N GLY A 157 27.23 -5.66 -18.00
CA GLY A 157 26.14 -5.67 -18.98
C GLY A 157 24.77 -6.08 -18.41
N GLU A 158 24.64 -6.26 -17.10
CA GLU A 158 23.36 -6.54 -16.42
C GLU A 158 22.40 -5.34 -16.53
N ILE A 159 22.94 -4.11 -16.54
CA ILE A 159 22.17 -2.88 -16.73
C ILE A 159 22.51 -2.26 -18.09
N VAL A 160 21.56 -2.30 -19.02
CA VAL A 160 21.68 -1.62 -20.31
C VAL A 160 21.27 -0.14 -20.16
N GLU A 161 22.25 0.76 -20.22
CA GLU A 161 21.95 2.19 -20.25
C GLU A 161 21.39 2.62 -21.61
N HIS A 162 20.10 2.90 -21.68
CA HIS A 162 19.51 3.55 -22.85
C HIS A 162 19.84 5.05 -22.89
N VAL A 163 20.85 5.41 -23.70
CA VAL A 163 21.16 6.80 -24.07
C VAL A 163 20.00 7.36 -24.87
N ARG A 164 19.48 8.52 -24.45
CA ARG A 164 18.35 9.17 -25.14
C ARG A 164 18.85 9.70 -26.49
N LYS A 165 18.18 9.35 -27.60
CA LYS A 165 18.48 9.90 -28.93
C LYS A 165 18.44 11.43 -28.90
N VAL A 166 19.45 12.06 -29.49
CA VAL A 166 19.48 13.51 -29.72
C VAL A 166 18.29 13.87 -30.60
N ARG A 167 17.47 14.85 -30.19
CA ARG A 167 16.31 15.29 -30.97
C ARG A 167 16.81 16.03 -32.22
N GLY A 168 16.27 15.66 -33.37
CA GLY A 168 16.64 16.21 -34.68
C GLY A 168 16.06 17.60 -35.00
N ASP A 169 15.24 18.17 -34.12
CA ASP A 169 14.66 19.51 -34.33
C ASP A 169 15.68 20.60 -33.99
N LYS A 170 16.67 20.74 -34.87
CA LYS A 170 17.44 21.94 -35.12
C LYS A 170 17.51 22.12 -36.64
N GLY A 171 16.43 22.65 -37.20
CA GLY A 171 16.30 23.08 -38.59
C GLY A 171 15.39 24.28 -38.62
#